data_AF-A0A920V7A8-F1
#
_entry.id   AF-A0A920V7A8-F1
#
_cell.length_a   1.000
_cell.length_b   1.000
_cell.length_c   1.000
_cell.angle_alpha   90.00
_cell.angle_beta   90.00
_cell.angle_gamma   90.00
#
_symmetry.space_group_name_H-M   'P 1'
#
loop_
_entity.id
_entity.type
_entity.pdbx_description
1 polymer ?
#
loop_
_entity_poly.entity_id
_entity_poly.type
_entity_poly.pdbx_seq_one_letter_code
_entity_poly.pdbx_strand_id
1 'polypeptide(L)'
;MHNNWYQSSSYFLSSFALITTVSEKGITTIGPYQLSFPFGVINRREWIVISKRGSNTSTNLKRVKKCAMHWIEYDQTKIKPIVDLGTQARNPKKNERLSF
;
A
#
# COMPACT_ATOMS: atom_id res chain seq x y z
N MET A 1 2.19 -24.04 -11.19
CA MET A 1 2.88 -22.92 -10.51
C MET A 1 2.03 -21.67 -10.68
N HIS A 2 1.69 -20.96 -9.60
CA HIS A 2 1.03 -19.66 -9.73
C HIS A 2 2.03 -18.68 -10.36
N ASN A 3 1.80 -18.27 -11.61
CA ASN A 3 2.52 -17.16 -12.24
C ASN A 3 2.12 -15.86 -11.54
N ASN A 4 2.72 -15.66 -10.38
CA ASN A 4 2.64 -14.44 -9.62
C ASN A 4 3.58 -13.42 -10.28
N TRP A 5 3.01 -12.33 -10.80
CA TRP A 5 3.76 -11.20 -11.37
C TRP A 5 4.97 -10.77 -10.51
N TYR A 6 4.85 -10.78 -9.19
CA TYR A 6 5.94 -10.41 -8.28
C TYR A 6 7.10 -11.40 -8.30
N GLN A 7 6.84 -12.69 -8.55
CA GLN A 7 7.92 -13.69 -8.70
C GLN A 7 8.61 -13.54 -10.05
N SER A 8 7.85 -13.42 -11.15
CA SER A 8 8.41 -13.26 -12.49
C SER A 8 9.12 -11.93 -12.69
N SER A 9 8.66 -10.89 -11.99
CA SER A 9 9.17 -9.52 -12.10
C SER A 9 10.00 -9.11 -10.89
N SER A 10 10.59 -10.08 -10.18
CA SER A 10 11.49 -9.85 -9.04
C SER A 10 12.77 -9.10 -9.43
N TYR A 11 13.12 -9.11 -10.72
CA TYR A 11 14.20 -8.28 -11.28
C TYR A 11 13.90 -6.78 -11.24
N PHE A 12 12.62 -6.40 -11.08
CA PHE A 12 12.20 -5.01 -11.05
C PHE A 12 12.40 -4.42 -9.64
N LEU A 13 13.58 -3.82 -9.43
CA LEU A 13 13.87 -3.04 -8.24
C LEU A 13 12.95 -1.83 -8.21
N SER A 14 11.96 -1.84 -7.31
CA SER A 14 11.02 -0.73 -7.17
C SER A 14 10.91 -0.33 -5.72
N SER A 15 10.96 0.98 -5.47
CA SER A 15 10.48 1.53 -4.22
C SER A 15 9.02 1.15 -4.00
N PHE A 16 8.59 1.10 -2.74
CA PHE A 16 7.18 0.99 -2.40
C PHE A 16 6.75 2.20 -1.58
N ALA A 17 5.47 2.56 -1.68
CA ALA A 17 4.85 3.48 -0.75
C ALA A 17 3.99 2.70 0.24
N LEU A 18 4.04 3.06 1.52
CA LEU A 18 2.98 2.67 2.45
C LEU A 18 1.82 3.63 2.25
N ILE A 19 0.63 3.11 1.95
CA ILE A 19 -0.54 3.93 1.66
C ILE A 19 -1.55 3.78 2.79
N THR A 20 -1.89 4.90 3.39
CA THR A 20 -2.85 5.00 4.49
C THR A 20 -4.18 5.53 3.97
N THR A 21 -5.27 4.82 4.26
CA THR A 21 -6.64 5.21 3.89
C THR A 21 -7.61 5.03 5.03
N VAL A 22 -8.70 5.79 5.00
CA VAL A 22 -9.74 5.76 6.03
C VAL A 22 -11.01 5.10 5.48
N SER A 23 -11.52 4.12 6.22
CA SER A 23 -12.78 3.44 5.92
C SER A 23 -13.99 4.32 6.24
N GLU A 24 -15.19 3.87 5.85
CA GLU A 24 -16.44 4.58 6.17
C GLU A 24 -16.67 4.73 7.67
N LYS A 25 -16.23 3.74 8.46
CA LYS A 25 -16.33 3.75 9.93
C LYS A 25 -15.23 4.56 10.61
N GLY A 26 -14.43 5.33 9.86
CA GLY A 26 -13.30 6.09 10.41
C GLY A 26 -12.06 5.26 10.74
N ILE A 27 -12.08 3.94 10.52
CA ILE A 27 -10.93 3.06 10.78
C ILE A 27 -9.84 3.30 9.74
N THR A 28 -8.62 3.58 10.21
CA THR A 28 -7.43 3.75 9.39
C THR A 28 -6.83 2.41 9.00
N THR A 29 -6.40 2.29 7.74
CA THR A 29 -5.74 1.09 7.20
C THR A 29 -4.48 1.49 6.46
N ILE A 30 -3.41 0.72 6.63
CA ILE A 30 -2.11 0.95 5.99
C ILE A 30 -1.62 -0.33 5.32
N GLY A 31 -1.00 -0.21 4.16
CA GLY A 31 -0.39 -1.35 3.46
C GLY A 31 0.67 -0.93 2.44
N PRO A 32 1.63 -1.82 2.13
CA PRO A 32 2.67 -1.57 1.14
C PRO A 32 2.17 -1.72 -0.30
N TYR A 33 2.54 -0.78 -1.17
CA TYR A 33 2.25 -0.77 -2.60
C TYR A 33 3.51 -0.55 -3.41
N GLN A 34 4.11 -1.64 -3.92
CA GLN A 34 5.32 -1.61 -4.75
C GLN A 34 5.11 -0.91 -6.10
N LEU A 35 3.94 -1.08 -6.70
CA LEU A 35 3.61 -0.48 -7.99
C LEU A 35 3.09 0.96 -7.81
N SER A 36 3.96 1.81 -7.27
CA SER A 36 3.71 3.24 -7.01
C SER A 36 4.80 4.06 -7.69
N PHE A 37 4.44 4.85 -8.70
CA PHE A 37 5.40 5.53 -9.57
C PHE A 37 5.12 7.03 -9.68
N PRO A 38 6.16 7.88 -9.76
CA PRO A 38 5.97 9.25 -10.20
C PRO A 38 5.41 9.26 -11.64
N PHE A 39 4.44 10.13 -11.90
CA PHE A 39 3.83 10.25 -13.22
C PHE A 39 4.00 11.66 -13.78
N GLY A 40 3.51 12.66 -13.06
CA GLY A 40 3.79 14.07 -13.32
C GLY A 40 4.65 14.60 -12.17
N VAL A 41 5.84 15.12 -12.47
CA VAL A 41 6.76 15.64 -11.43
C VAL A 41 7.22 17.08 -11.64
N ILE A 42 7.16 17.59 -12.87
CA ILE A 42 7.69 18.92 -13.22
C ILE A 42 6.68 20.01 -12.85
N ASN A 43 5.49 19.96 -13.46
CA ASN A 43 4.46 21.00 -13.28
C ASN A 43 3.37 20.59 -12.29
N ARG A 44 3.28 19.30 -11.99
CA ARG A 44 2.33 18.70 -11.04
C ARG A 44 3.08 17.63 -10.24
N ARG A 45 2.54 17.26 -9.08
CA ARG A 45 3.10 16.22 -8.20
C ARG A 45 2.13 15.04 -8.17
N GLU A 46 2.12 14.29 -9.26
CA GLU A 46 1.18 13.21 -9.53
C GLU A 46 1.88 11.87 -9.44
N TRP A 47 1.18 10.91 -8.82
CA TRP A 47 1.64 9.55 -8.64
C TRP A 47 0.60 8.58 -9.21
N ILE A 48 1.08 7.52 -9.86
CA ILE A 48 0.25 6.38 -10.25
C ILE A 48 0.45 5.28 -9.23
N VAL A 49 -0.66 4.76 -8.71
CA VAL A 49 -0.68 3.61 -7.79
C VAL A 49 -1.53 2.50 -8.40
N ILE A 50 -0.92 1.34 -8.61
CA ILE A 50 -1.62 0.14 -9.06
C ILE A 50 -2.03 -0.65 -7.81
N SER A 51 -3.33 -0.64 -7.52
CA SER A 51 -3.91 -1.39 -6.40
C SER A 51 -4.69 -2.61 -6.89
N LYS A 52 -4.75 -3.65 -6.05
CA LYS A 52 -5.64 -4.79 -6.31
C LYS A 52 -7.09 -4.31 -6.30
N ARG A 53 -7.85 -4.69 -7.33
CA ARG A 53 -9.31 -4.43 -7.42
C ARG A 53 -10.00 -5.01 -6.18
N GLY A 54 -10.79 -4.18 -5.50
CA GLY A 54 -11.56 -4.58 -4.31
C GLY A 54 -10.76 -4.59 -3.00
N SER A 55 -9.49 -4.18 -3.02
CA SER A 55 -8.74 -3.92 -1.78
C SER A 55 -9.37 -2.78 -0.97
N ASN A 56 -9.21 -2.80 0.35
CA ASN A 56 -9.66 -1.72 1.23
C ASN A 56 -9.17 -0.35 0.75
N THR A 57 -7.90 -0.23 0.37
CA THR A 57 -7.33 0.99 -0.21
C THR A 57 -8.07 1.43 -1.47
N SER A 58 -8.33 0.52 -2.43
CA SER A 58 -9.05 0.87 -3.66
C SER A 58 -10.50 1.31 -3.39
N THR A 59 -11.18 0.67 -2.44
CA THR A 59 -12.56 1.00 -2.04
C THR A 59 -12.59 2.35 -1.34
N ASN A 60 -11.69 2.58 -0.39
CA ASN A 60 -11.59 3.83 0.36
C ASN A 60 -11.21 5.00 -0.56
N LEU A 61 -10.24 4.81 -1.46
CA LEU A 61 -9.84 5.84 -2.41
C LEU A 61 -10.95 6.22 -3.38
N LYS A 62 -11.77 5.27 -3.84
CA LYS A 62 -12.92 5.58 -4.69
C LYS A 62 -13.94 6.48 -4.01
N ARG A 63 -14.09 6.38 -2.68
CA ARG A 63 -15.03 7.17 -1.87
C ARG A 63 -14.42 8.50 -1.40
N VAL A 64 -13.29 8.44 -0.70
CA VAL A 64 -12.66 9.59 -0.02
C VAL A 64 -11.85 10.47 -0.99
N LYS A 65 -11.34 9.88 -2.08
CA LYS A 65 -10.45 10.53 -3.06
C LYS A 65 -9.15 11.08 -2.46
N LYS A 66 -8.80 10.69 -1.23
CA LYS A 66 -7.58 11.12 -0.53
C LYS A 66 -6.95 9.94 0.20
N CYS A 67 -5.63 9.98 0.31
CA CYS A 67 -4.81 9.07 1.10
C CYS A 67 -3.53 9.78 1.53
N ALA A 68 -2.80 9.20 2.47
CA ALA A 68 -1.41 9.56 2.74
C ALA A 68 -0.49 8.50 2.14
N MET A 69 0.61 8.94 1.55
CA MET A 69 1.68 8.09 1.04
C MET A 69 2.92 8.32 1.89
N HIS A 70 3.51 7.24 2.40
CA HIS A 70 4.72 7.27 3.21
C HIS A 70 5.84 6.53 2.47
N TRP A 71 6.96 7.21 2.29
CA TRP A 71 8.22 6.62 1.86
C TRP A 71 9.11 6.50 3.07
N ILE A 72 9.72 5.34 3.21
CA ILE A 72 10.60 5.04 4.33
C ILE A 72 11.97 4.66 3.80
N GLU A 73 13.00 4.97 4.57
CA GLU A 73 14.34 4.49 4.29
C GLU A 73 14.43 2.98 4.48
N TYR A 74 15.38 2.37 3.78
CA TYR A 74 15.65 0.94 3.93
C TYR A 74 16.12 0.64 5.35
N ASP A 75 15.41 -0.28 6.01
CA ASP A 75 15.74 -0.77 7.33
C ASP A 75 15.35 -2.24 7.40
N GLN A 76 16.35 -3.10 7.49
CA GLN A 76 16.17 -4.55 7.49
C GLN A 76 15.25 -5.01 8.63
N THR A 77 15.26 -4.32 9.78
CA THR A 77 14.43 -4.66 10.93
C THR A 77 12.94 -4.42 10.67
N LYS A 78 12.61 -3.50 9.74
CA LYS A 78 11.24 -3.12 9.40
C LYS A 78 10.64 -3.96 8.27
N ILE A 79 11.44 -4.69 7.49
CA ILE A 79 10.98 -5.44 6.32
C ILE A 79 9.87 -6.41 6.68
N LYS A 80 10.09 -7.27 7.68
CA LYS A 80 9.11 -8.29 8.07
C LYS A 80 7.78 -7.65 8.56
N PRO A 81 7.79 -6.68 9.49
CA PRO A 81 6.57 -5.95 9.86
C PRO A 81 5.81 -5.35 8.67
N ILE A 82 6.52 -4.77 7.69
CA ILE A 82 5.91 -4.14 6.51
C ILE A 82 5.26 -5.18 5.60
N VAL A 83 5.94 -6.29 5.33
CA VAL A 83 5.40 -7.40 4.54
C VAL A 83 4.13 -7.93 5.21
N ASP A 84 4.16 -8.08 6.54
CA ASP A 84 3.03 -8.56 7.32
C ASP A 84 1.80 -7.65 7.15
N LEU A 85 1.95 -6.32 6.96
CA LEU A 85 0.82 -5.41 6.67
C LEU A 85 0.10 -5.76 5.35
N GLY A 86 0.83 -6.23 4.34
CA GLY A 86 0.26 -6.62 3.04
C GLY A 86 -0.44 -7.98 3.06
N THR A 87 0.00 -8.89 3.94
CA THR A 87 -0.54 -10.26 4.05
C THR A 87 -1.77 -10.36 4.98
N GLN A 88 -2.00 -9.36 5.84
CA GLN A 88 -3.02 -9.37 6.90
C GLN A 88 -4.49 -9.31 6.45
N ALA A 89 -4.79 -9.40 5.16
CA ALA A 89 -6.15 -9.55 4.62
C ALA A 89 -6.88 -10.83 5.08
N ARG A 90 -6.27 -11.69 5.91
CA ARG A 90 -6.87 -12.94 6.42
C ARG A 90 -7.61 -12.79 7.76
N ASN A 91 -7.45 -11.70 8.52
CA ASN A 91 -8.19 -11.53 9.79
C ASN A 91 -8.46 -10.06 10.19
N PRO A 92 -9.66 -9.51 9.91
CA PRO A 92 -9.98 -8.09 10.13
C PRO A 92 -9.96 -7.63 11.61
N LYS A 93 -10.06 -8.54 12.59
CA LYS A 93 -10.09 -8.19 14.02
C LYS A 93 -8.75 -7.69 14.60
N LYS A 94 -7.63 -7.84 13.88
CA LYS A 94 -6.31 -7.41 14.38
C LYS A 94 -6.00 -5.94 14.06
N ASN A 95 -6.77 -5.32 13.16
CA ASN A 95 -6.55 -3.95 12.69
C ASN A 95 -7.04 -2.85 13.65
N GLU A 96 -7.84 -3.18 14.68
CA GLU A 96 -8.30 -2.22 15.68
C GLU A 96 -7.23 -1.80 16.70
N ARG A 97 -6.08 -2.48 16.73
CA ARG A 97 -5.01 -2.24 17.74
C ARG A 97 -3.76 -1.53 17.22
N LEU A 98 -3.74 -1.11 15.96
CA LEU A 98 -2.60 -0.38 15.37
C LEU A 98 -2.97 1.05 14.94
N SER A 99 -4.11 1.56 15.40
CA SER A 99 -4.32 3.02 15.49
C SER A 99 -3.49 3.55 16.66
N PHE A 100 -2.41 4.26 16.34
CA PHE A 100 -1.82 5.21 17.26
C PHE A 100 -2.86 6.28 17.62
#